data_AF-A0A7Y2ZGI1-F1
#
_entry.id   AF-A0A7Y2ZGI1-F1
#
_cell.length_a   1.000
_cell.length_b   1.000
_cell.length_c   1.000
_cell.angle_alpha   90.00
_cell.angle_beta   90.00
_cell.angle_gamma   90.00
#
_symmetry.space_group_name_H-M   'P 1'
#
loop_
_entity.id
_entity.type
_entity.pdbx_description
1 polymer ?
#
loop_
_entity_poly.entity_id
_entity_poly.type
_entity_poly.pdbx_seq_one_letter_code
_entity_poly.pdbx_strand_id
1 'polypeptide(L)'
;IWHLLYSFPPVPERTIDAGFREFARRWTPILDAYERLGIRFALEVHPTEIAFDLPTASRALDALDQHSAFGFNYDPSHLAYQGVDCVAFILEFGDRIHHVHMKDVWWSERPTASGVFGGHLPFGHRDRHWDFRSIGRGRVPFEDIVRALDRIGYVGPLSVEWEDAGMDREHGAAEACDVVRRLDFPPSQSAFDAAFASD
;
A
#
# COMPACT_ATOMS: atom_id res chain seq x y z
N ILE A 1 0.52 8.24 24.79
CA ILE A 1 -0.46 7.40 24.05
C ILE A 1 -1.49 8.29 23.36
N TRP A 2 -2.33 9.02 24.11
CA TRP A 2 -3.41 9.84 23.52
C TRP A 2 -2.97 10.91 22.50
N HIS A 3 -1.85 11.60 22.74
CA HIS A 3 -1.32 12.63 21.82
C HIS A 3 -0.60 12.05 20.57
N LEU A 4 -0.43 10.72 20.49
CA LEU A 4 0.27 10.07 19.36
C LEU A 4 -0.70 9.67 18.24
N LEU A 5 -2.00 9.61 18.55
CA LEU A 5 -3.04 9.28 17.56
C LEU A 5 -3.60 10.53 16.87
N TYR A 6 -3.62 11.65 17.58
CA TYR A 6 -4.13 12.92 17.11
C TYR A 6 -3.16 14.02 17.57
N SER A 7 -2.78 14.92 16.65
CA SER A 7 -1.79 15.97 16.88
C SER A 7 -2.33 17.05 17.83
N PHE A 8 -2.48 16.72 19.11
CA PHE A 8 -2.95 17.62 20.14
C PHE A 8 -2.23 17.42 21.49
N PRO A 9 -1.57 18.47 22.02
CA PRO A 9 -1.30 19.76 21.37
C PRO A 9 -0.51 19.57 20.05
N PRO A 10 -0.59 20.53 19.10
CA PRO A 10 0.09 20.39 17.81
C PRO A 10 1.56 20.03 17.98
N VAL A 11 2.00 18.99 17.28
CA VAL A 11 3.41 18.59 17.28
C VAL A 11 4.22 19.63 16.51
N PRO A 12 5.27 20.24 17.10
CA PRO A 12 6.11 21.19 16.38
C PRO A 12 6.74 20.54 15.14
N GLU A 13 6.78 21.25 14.02
CA GLU A 13 7.34 20.77 12.75
C GLU A 13 8.76 20.19 12.91
N ARG A 14 9.61 20.88 13.67
CA ARG A 14 10.97 20.43 14.02
C ARG A 14 11.04 19.01 14.60
N THR A 15 9.99 18.57 15.30
CA THR A 15 9.89 17.23 15.91
C THR A 15 9.59 16.19 14.83
N ILE A 16 8.71 16.51 13.89
CA ILE A 16 8.44 15.64 12.74
C ILE A 16 9.68 15.52 11.85
N ASP A 17 10.35 16.64 11.56
CA ASP A 17 11.57 16.61 10.75
C ASP A 17 12.71 15.85 11.43
N ALA A 18 12.79 15.90 12.77
CA ALA A 18 13.75 15.10 13.51
C ALA A 18 13.50 13.60 13.34
N GLY A 19 12.23 13.17 13.23
CA GLY A 19 11.87 11.79 12.92
C GLY A 19 12.40 11.33 11.56
N PHE A 20 12.19 12.12 10.51
CA PHE A 20 12.69 11.79 9.17
C PHE A 20 14.22 11.82 9.09
N ARG A 21 14.89 12.77 9.75
CA ARG A 21 16.36 12.77 9.84
C ARG A 21 16.90 11.55 10.57
N GLU A 22 16.24 11.14 11.65
CA GLU A 22 16.64 9.95 12.40
C GLU A 22 16.41 8.67 11.61
N PHE A 23 15.30 8.59 10.87
CA PHE A 23 15.04 7.53 9.90
C PHE A 23 16.19 7.43 8.89
N ALA A 24 16.54 8.52 8.21
CA ALA A 24 17.64 8.54 7.24
C ALA A 24 18.97 8.11 7.87
N ARG A 25 19.34 8.70 9.02
CA ARG A 25 20.57 8.38 9.73
C ARG A 25 20.71 6.89 10.06
N ARG A 26 19.59 6.22 10.39
CA ARG A 26 19.57 4.79 10.73
C ARG A 26 19.52 3.90 9.49
N TRP A 27 18.77 4.30 8.48
CA TRP A 27 18.48 3.44 7.33
C TRP A 27 19.51 3.56 6.22
N THR A 28 20.16 4.70 6.02
CA THR A 28 21.20 4.84 4.96
C THR A 28 22.29 3.76 5.06
N PRO A 29 22.93 3.48 6.21
CA PRO A 29 23.95 2.43 6.27
C PRO A 29 23.43 1.02 5.97
N ILE A 30 22.14 0.77 6.24
CA ILE A 30 21.47 -0.49 5.90
C ILE A 30 21.26 -0.55 4.39
N LEU A 31 20.73 0.50 3.79
CA LEU A 31 20.47 0.60 2.36
C LEU A 31 21.75 0.55 1.53
N ASP A 32 22.85 1.13 2.02
CA ASP A 32 24.18 0.98 1.41
C ASP A 32 24.59 -0.51 1.36
N ALA A 33 24.23 -1.29 2.38
CA ALA A 33 24.50 -2.73 2.40
C ALA A 33 23.61 -3.50 1.41
N TYR A 34 22.34 -3.11 1.27
CA TYR A 34 21.44 -3.66 0.26
C TYR A 34 21.98 -3.38 -1.15
N GLU A 35 22.40 -2.14 -1.43
CA GLU A 35 22.97 -1.76 -2.73
C GLU A 35 24.24 -2.56 -3.07
N ARG A 36 25.16 -2.71 -2.11
CA ARG A 36 26.38 -3.54 -2.30
C ARG A 36 26.06 -5.00 -2.62
N LEU A 37 24.92 -5.51 -2.17
CA LEU A 37 24.46 -6.87 -2.44
C LEU A 37 23.61 -6.98 -3.72
N GLY A 38 23.31 -5.86 -4.38
CA GLY A 38 22.38 -5.83 -5.51
C GLY A 38 20.94 -6.15 -5.11
N ILE A 39 20.56 -5.90 -3.87
CA ILE A 39 19.23 -6.14 -3.31
C ILE A 39 18.50 -4.81 -3.16
N ARG A 40 17.18 -4.82 -3.37
CA ARG A 40 16.31 -3.68 -3.11
C ARG A 40 15.48 -3.92 -1.86
N PHE A 41 15.31 -2.88 -1.05
CA PHE A 41 14.39 -2.85 0.08
C PHE A 41 13.04 -2.26 -0.37
N ALA A 42 11.95 -2.84 0.12
CA ALA A 42 10.59 -2.45 -0.19
C ALA A 42 9.85 -2.17 1.13
N LEU A 43 9.75 -0.90 1.52
CA LEU A 43 8.98 -0.50 2.70
C LEU A 43 7.49 -0.65 2.39
N GLU A 44 6.75 -1.39 3.21
CA GLU A 44 5.29 -1.35 3.14
C GLU A 44 4.78 -0.04 3.75
N VAL A 45 4.05 0.74 2.95
CA VAL A 45 3.44 1.98 3.42
C VAL A 45 2.23 1.63 4.29
N HIS A 46 2.44 1.68 5.60
CA HIS A 46 1.53 1.12 6.60
C HIS A 46 1.46 2.07 7.81
N PRO A 47 0.28 2.27 8.43
CA PRO A 47 0.18 2.91 9.73
C PRO A 47 1.26 2.45 10.73
N THR A 48 1.74 3.35 11.58
CA THR A 48 2.85 3.12 12.53
C THR A 48 4.26 3.14 11.93
N GLU A 49 4.42 3.03 10.62
CA GLU A 49 5.70 3.21 9.94
C GLU A 49 6.03 4.69 9.70
N ILE A 50 7.25 4.98 9.22
CA ILE A 50 7.66 6.35 8.86
C ILE A 50 6.86 6.90 7.66
N ALA A 51 6.41 6.02 6.78
CA ALA A 51 5.56 6.31 5.64
C ALA A 51 4.26 5.49 5.75
N PHE A 52 3.12 6.19 5.75
CA PHE A 52 1.79 5.60 5.90
C PHE A 52 0.73 6.20 4.93
N ASP A 53 1.14 7.14 4.07
CA ASP A 53 0.35 7.78 3.02
C ASP A 53 1.26 8.40 1.93
N LEU A 54 0.70 9.01 0.87
CA LEU A 54 1.51 9.62 -0.21
C LEU A 54 2.48 10.70 0.32
N PRO A 55 2.03 11.69 1.13
CA PRO A 55 2.93 12.73 1.63
C PRO A 55 4.10 12.19 2.46
N THR A 56 3.87 11.22 3.34
CA THR A 56 4.93 10.63 4.17
C THR A 56 5.83 9.69 3.37
N ALA A 57 5.32 9.01 2.35
CA ALA A 57 6.12 8.26 1.39
C ALA A 57 7.09 9.17 0.61
N SER A 58 6.60 10.30 0.07
CA SER A 58 7.46 11.31 -0.58
C SER A 58 8.54 11.83 0.37
N ARG A 59 8.16 12.19 1.61
CA ARG A 59 9.12 12.66 2.62
C ARG A 59 10.15 11.61 3.01
N ALA A 60 9.79 10.33 3.02
CA ALA A 60 10.73 9.25 3.31
C ALA A 60 11.78 9.09 2.20
N LEU A 61 11.36 9.20 0.93
CA LEU A 61 12.28 9.21 -0.21
C LEU A 61 13.24 10.41 -0.15
N ASP A 62 12.70 11.60 0.12
CA ASP A 62 13.51 12.83 0.24
C ASP A 62 14.50 12.76 1.41
N ALA A 63 14.07 12.22 2.55
CA ALA A 63 14.94 12.04 3.72
C ALA A 63 16.13 11.12 3.42
N LEU A 64 15.95 10.14 2.53
CA LEU A 64 16.97 9.19 2.10
C LEU A 64 17.78 9.67 0.88
N ASP A 65 17.63 10.92 0.46
CA ASP A 65 18.26 11.45 -0.76
C ASP A 65 18.02 10.55 -1.98
N GLN A 66 16.77 10.05 -2.10
CA GLN A 66 16.34 9.20 -3.21
C GLN A 66 17.17 7.90 -3.37
N HIS A 67 17.72 7.36 -2.28
CA HIS A 67 18.57 6.17 -2.28
C HIS A 67 18.03 5.04 -3.19
N SER A 68 18.86 4.57 -4.12
CA SER A 68 18.51 3.61 -5.20
C SER A 68 17.89 2.30 -4.68
N ALA A 69 18.46 1.75 -3.60
CA ALA A 69 17.98 0.52 -2.98
C ALA A 69 16.64 0.66 -2.23
N PHE A 70 16.14 1.87 -1.97
CA PHE A 70 14.88 2.08 -1.26
C PHE A 70 13.70 2.29 -2.22
N GLY A 71 12.59 1.63 -1.91
CA GLY A 71 11.31 1.78 -2.57
C GLY A 71 10.21 1.17 -1.71
N PHE A 72 9.09 0.83 -2.33
CA PHE A 72 7.86 0.44 -1.64
C PHE A 72 7.41 -0.99 -1.98
N ASN A 73 6.90 -1.67 -0.95
CA ASN A 73 5.95 -2.75 -1.09
C ASN A 73 4.57 -2.10 -1.14
N TYR A 74 3.91 -2.13 -2.30
CA TYR A 74 2.59 -1.57 -2.46
C TYR A 74 1.54 -2.52 -1.87
N ASP A 75 0.87 -2.09 -0.81
CA ASP A 75 -0.30 -2.76 -0.24
C ASP A 75 -1.48 -1.77 -0.20
N PRO A 76 -2.57 -2.00 -0.95
CA PRO A 76 -3.68 -1.06 -1.01
C PRO A 76 -4.57 -1.07 0.24
N SER A 77 -4.55 -2.13 1.05
CA SER A 77 -5.50 -2.31 2.16
C SER A 77 -5.36 -1.21 3.19
N HIS A 78 -4.12 -0.83 3.53
CA HIS A 78 -3.86 0.21 4.52
C HIS A 78 -4.14 1.62 3.99
N LEU A 79 -3.99 1.85 2.68
CA LEU A 79 -4.30 3.13 2.04
C LEU A 79 -5.81 3.34 1.91
N ALA A 80 -6.53 2.29 1.48
CA ALA A 80 -7.93 2.39 1.07
C ALA A 80 -8.86 2.80 2.23
N TYR A 81 -8.75 2.16 3.40
CA TYR A 81 -9.65 2.50 4.52
C TYR A 81 -9.37 3.90 5.10
N GLN A 82 -8.15 4.43 4.91
CA GLN A 82 -7.79 5.79 5.31
C GLN A 82 -8.38 6.85 4.35
N GLY A 83 -8.86 6.44 3.18
CA GLY A 83 -9.28 7.34 2.11
C GLY A 83 -8.09 7.88 1.28
N VAL A 84 -6.95 7.20 1.33
CA VAL A 84 -5.79 7.53 0.50
C VAL A 84 -6.00 6.94 -0.90
N ASP A 85 -5.70 7.73 -1.94
CA ASP A 85 -5.85 7.30 -3.32
C ASP A 85 -4.81 6.23 -3.68
N CYS A 86 -5.30 4.99 -3.74
CA CYS A 86 -4.50 3.80 -4.02
C CYS A 86 -3.92 3.79 -5.43
N VAL A 87 -4.61 4.38 -6.41
CA VAL A 87 -4.17 4.41 -7.81
C VAL A 87 -3.16 5.53 -8.01
N ALA A 88 -3.42 6.71 -7.43
CA ALA A 88 -2.47 7.82 -7.46
C ALA A 88 -1.13 7.42 -6.83
N PHE A 89 -1.13 6.63 -5.75
CA PHE A 89 0.12 6.12 -5.16
C PHE A 89 0.97 5.33 -6.18
N ILE A 90 0.34 4.45 -6.97
CA ILE A 90 1.03 3.66 -7.99
C ILE A 90 1.63 4.57 -9.07
N LEU A 91 0.85 5.54 -9.55
CA LEU A 91 1.27 6.43 -10.62
C LEU A 91 2.37 7.41 -10.17
N GLU A 92 2.32 7.87 -8.92
CA GLU A 92 3.28 8.78 -8.32
C GLU A 92 4.64 8.09 -8.08
N PHE A 93 4.63 6.86 -7.55
CA PHE A 93 5.83 6.16 -7.07
C PHE A 93 6.20 4.94 -7.91
N GLY A 94 5.77 4.89 -9.18
CA GLY A 94 5.88 3.69 -10.00
C GLY A 94 7.30 3.16 -10.18
N ASP A 95 8.29 4.03 -10.28
CA ASP A 95 9.72 3.69 -10.35
C ASP A 95 10.29 3.16 -9.03
N ARG A 96 9.56 3.34 -7.93
CA ARG A 96 9.90 2.88 -6.58
C ARG A 96 9.07 1.69 -6.11
N ILE A 97 8.11 1.20 -6.88
CA ILE A 97 7.36 -0.02 -6.50
C ILE A 97 8.22 -1.25 -6.78
N HIS A 98 8.72 -1.86 -5.71
CA HIS A 98 9.60 -3.02 -5.76
C HIS A 98 8.84 -4.34 -5.60
N HIS A 99 7.71 -4.31 -4.92
CA HIS A 99 6.86 -5.46 -4.64
C HIS A 99 5.40 -5.04 -4.47
N VAL A 100 4.46 -5.96 -4.66
CA VAL A 100 3.02 -5.71 -4.54
C VAL A 100 2.37 -6.79 -3.68
N HIS A 101 1.63 -6.35 -2.66
CA HIS A 101 0.67 -7.14 -1.94
C HIS A 101 -0.74 -6.85 -2.44
N MET A 102 -1.43 -7.93 -2.81
CA MET A 102 -2.86 -7.96 -3.01
C MET A 102 -3.48 -8.30 -1.66
N LYS A 103 -3.97 -7.26 -0.97
CA LYS A 103 -4.67 -7.37 0.32
C LYS A 103 -5.92 -6.51 0.27
N ASP A 104 -7.04 -7.05 0.72
CA ASP A 104 -8.34 -6.39 0.61
C ASP A 104 -8.85 -5.94 1.98
N VAL A 105 -9.65 -4.89 1.96
CA VAL A 105 -10.24 -4.29 3.15
C VAL A 105 -11.65 -3.84 2.83
N TRP A 106 -12.56 -4.09 3.76
CA TRP A 106 -13.90 -3.52 3.73
C TRP A 106 -13.96 -2.32 4.65
N TRP A 107 -14.72 -1.29 4.27
CA TRP A 107 -15.15 -0.21 5.17
C TRP A 107 -16.64 0.08 5.00
N SER A 108 -17.24 0.66 6.03
CA SER A 108 -18.67 0.97 6.06
C SER A 108 -18.98 2.26 5.28
N GLU A 109 -20.04 2.24 4.47
CA GLU A 109 -20.60 3.46 3.85
C GLU A 109 -21.33 4.36 4.85
N ARG A 110 -21.62 3.85 6.05
CA ARG A 110 -22.32 4.55 7.12
C ARG A 110 -21.45 4.62 8.37
N PRO A 111 -21.63 5.64 9.23
CA PRO A 111 -20.95 5.67 10.52
C PRO A 111 -21.19 4.40 11.35
N THR A 112 -20.14 3.97 12.04
CA THR A 112 -20.10 2.84 12.98
C THR A 112 -19.69 3.36 14.36
N ALA A 113 -19.71 2.53 15.40
CA ALA A 113 -19.37 2.99 16.75
C ALA A 113 -17.88 3.37 16.88
N SER A 114 -17.01 2.68 16.12
CA SER A 114 -15.58 2.97 16.04
C SER A 114 -15.21 3.41 14.63
N GLY A 115 -14.44 4.49 14.51
CA GLY A 115 -14.00 5.07 13.22
C GLY A 115 -12.71 4.45 12.66
N VAL A 116 -12.04 5.18 11.76
CA VAL A 116 -10.79 4.76 11.09
C VAL A 116 -9.67 4.35 12.05
N PHE A 117 -9.61 4.94 13.25
CA PHE A 117 -8.62 4.57 14.26
C PHE A 117 -8.92 3.26 15.00
N GLY A 118 -10.02 2.58 14.69
CA GLY A 118 -10.34 1.24 15.21
C GLY A 118 -10.78 1.18 16.67
N GLY A 119 -10.56 2.22 17.47
CA GLY A 119 -11.13 2.37 18.82
C GLY A 119 -10.65 1.28 19.79
N HIS A 120 -9.49 0.69 19.50
CA HIS A 120 -8.92 -0.46 20.19
C HIS A 120 -9.81 -1.72 20.21
N LEU A 121 -10.79 -1.82 19.30
CA LEU A 121 -11.58 -3.03 19.11
C LEU A 121 -10.75 -4.10 18.39
N PRO A 122 -10.90 -5.39 18.73
CA PRO A 122 -10.22 -6.46 18.00
C PRO A 122 -10.72 -6.55 16.55
N PHE A 123 -9.89 -7.05 15.64
CA PHE A 123 -10.31 -7.40 14.27
C PHE A 123 -11.47 -8.41 14.31
N GLY A 124 -12.39 -8.29 13.35
CA GLY A 124 -13.66 -9.01 13.28
C GLY A 124 -14.79 -8.39 14.13
N HIS A 125 -14.52 -7.37 14.96
CA HIS A 125 -15.56 -6.78 15.80
C HIS A 125 -16.54 -5.93 14.97
N ARG A 126 -17.84 -6.25 15.05
CA ARG A 126 -18.91 -5.63 14.24
C ARG A 126 -18.99 -4.10 14.29
N ASP A 127 -18.48 -3.50 15.37
CA ASP A 127 -18.58 -2.06 15.61
C ASP A 127 -17.43 -1.26 14.96
N ARG A 128 -16.45 -1.94 14.33
CA ARG A 128 -15.36 -1.30 13.57
C ARG A 128 -15.88 -0.69 12.26
N HIS A 129 -15.31 0.45 11.89
CA HIS A 129 -15.61 1.09 10.59
C HIS A 129 -15.06 0.31 9.41
N TRP A 130 -13.98 -0.43 9.62
CA TRP A 130 -13.29 -1.20 8.61
C TRP A 130 -12.69 -2.48 9.19
N ASP A 131 -12.50 -3.47 8.34
CA ASP A 131 -11.84 -4.73 8.67
C ASP A 131 -11.22 -5.36 7.43
N PHE A 132 -10.16 -6.14 7.62
CA PHE A 132 -9.55 -6.89 6.51
C PHE A 132 -10.50 -7.99 6.04
N ARG A 133 -10.48 -8.23 4.73
CA ARG A 133 -11.34 -9.22 4.08
C ARG A 133 -10.53 -10.02 3.07
N SER A 134 -11.01 -11.24 2.80
CA SER A 134 -10.49 -12.02 1.67
C SER A 134 -10.67 -11.23 0.37
N ILE A 135 -9.70 -11.36 -0.55
CA ILE A 135 -9.67 -10.59 -1.80
C ILE A 135 -10.97 -10.80 -2.60
N GLY A 136 -11.60 -9.69 -3.00
CA GLY A 136 -12.88 -9.68 -3.71
C GLY A 136 -14.09 -9.58 -2.79
N ARG A 137 -13.86 -9.46 -1.47
CA ARG A 137 -14.92 -9.29 -0.45
C ARG A 137 -14.79 -7.99 0.33
N GLY A 138 -13.76 -7.19 0.07
CA GLY A 138 -13.63 -5.82 0.52
C GLY A 138 -14.09 -4.83 -0.54
N ARG A 139 -13.39 -3.70 -0.61
CA ARG A 139 -13.75 -2.55 -1.43
C ARG A 139 -12.56 -1.96 -2.19
N VAL A 140 -11.40 -2.61 -2.14
CA VAL A 140 -10.22 -2.17 -2.89
C VAL A 140 -10.49 -2.25 -4.41
N PRO A 141 -10.21 -1.20 -5.19
CA PRO A 141 -10.48 -1.18 -6.63
C PRO A 141 -9.39 -1.92 -7.42
N PHE A 142 -9.34 -3.25 -7.29
CA PHE A 142 -8.24 -4.05 -7.85
C PHE A 142 -8.09 -3.98 -9.38
N GLU A 143 -9.20 -3.83 -10.13
CA GLU A 143 -9.15 -3.65 -11.58
C GLU A 143 -8.35 -2.38 -11.96
N ASP A 144 -8.60 -1.27 -11.27
CA ASP A 144 -7.89 -0.01 -11.52
C ASP A 144 -6.43 -0.10 -11.07
N ILE A 145 -6.15 -0.81 -9.97
CA ILE A 145 -4.81 -1.08 -9.47
C ILE A 145 -3.99 -1.88 -10.48
N VAL A 146 -4.51 -3.00 -11.00
CA VAL A 146 -3.80 -3.81 -12.00
C VAL A 146 -3.50 -2.98 -13.24
N ARG A 147 -4.47 -2.18 -13.72
CA ARG A 147 -4.25 -1.27 -14.85
C ARG A 147 -3.20 -0.19 -14.55
N ALA A 148 -3.10 0.28 -13.32
CA ALA A 148 -2.07 1.24 -12.93
C ALA A 148 -0.69 0.58 -12.88
N LEU A 149 -0.59 -0.66 -12.37
CA LEU A 149 0.63 -1.46 -12.38
C LEU A 149 1.12 -1.72 -13.80
N ASP A 150 0.20 -2.06 -14.72
CA ASP A 150 0.50 -2.19 -16.16
C ASP A 150 1.07 -0.89 -16.74
N ARG A 151 0.48 0.27 -16.40
CA ARG A 151 0.92 1.58 -16.92
C ARG A 151 2.34 1.94 -16.48
N ILE A 152 2.73 1.58 -15.26
CA ILE A 152 4.10 1.80 -14.76
C ILE A 152 5.06 0.69 -15.19
N GLY A 153 4.58 -0.34 -15.90
CA GLY A 153 5.39 -1.46 -16.36
C GLY A 153 5.88 -2.36 -15.22
N TYR A 154 5.10 -2.52 -14.15
CA TYR A 154 5.44 -3.46 -13.08
C TYR A 154 5.34 -4.90 -13.59
N VAL A 155 6.44 -5.65 -13.48
CA VAL A 155 6.54 -7.05 -13.96
C VAL A 155 6.85 -8.05 -12.83
N GLY A 156 6.76 -7.60 -11.58
CA GLY A 156 6.96 -8.45 -10.41
C GLY A 156 5.71 -9.26 -10.06
N PRO A 157 5.77 -10.08 -9.00
CA PRO A 157 4.65 -10.88 -8.57
C PRO A 157 3.53 -10.04 -7.92
N LEU A 158 2.28 -10.45 -8.14
CA LEU A 158 1.15 -10.03 -7.31
C LEU A 158 1.00 -11.00 -6.14
N SER A 159 1.63 -10.67 -5.00
CA SER A 159 1.63 -11.55 -3.82
C SER A 159 0.32 -11.43 -3.05
N VAL A 160 -0.31 -12.54 -2.69
CA VAL A 160 -1.52 -12.53 -1.85
C VAL A 160 -1.13 -12.49 -0.38
N GLU A 161 -1.50 -11.43 0.31
CA GLU A 161 -1.49 -11.39 1.78
C GLU A 161 -2.94 -11.58 2.28
N TRP A 162 -3.22 -12.77 2.81
CA TRP A 162 -4.59 -13.14 3.18
C TRP A 162 -4.88 -12.85 4.65
N GLU A 163 -5.91 -12.02 4.91
CA GLU A 163 -6.47 -11.79 6.25
C GLU A 163 -7.99 -11.59 6.20
N ASP A 164 -8.74 -12.40 6.95
CA ASP A 164 -10.17 -12.18 7.20
C ASP A 164 -10.57 -12.89 8.51
N ALA A 165 -10.95 -12.12 9.53
CA ALA A 165 -11.34 -12.69 10.83
C ALA A 165 -12.64 -13.52 10.78
N GLY A 166 -13.43 -13.39 9.70
CA GLY A 166 -14.71 -14.08 9.50
C GLY A 166 -14.65 -15.28 8.57
N MET A 167 -13.47 -15.70 8.11
CA MET A 167 -13.32 -16.76 7.10
C MET A 167 -12.23 -17.77 7.48
N ASP A 168 -12.36 -19.01 7.01
CA ASP A 168 -11.30 -20.00 7.10
C ASP A 168 -10.11 -19.63 6.18
N ARG A 169 -8.89 -19.75 6.70
CA ARG A 169 -7.68 -19.28 6.02
C ARG A 169 -7.32 -20.06 4.76
N GLU A 170 -7.51 -21.37 4.73
CA GLU A 170 -7.09 -22.17 3.57
C GLU A 170 -8.11 -22.00 2.44
N HIS A 171 -9.39 -21.98 2.79
CA HIS A 171 -10.46 -21.64 1.87
C HIS A 171 -10.27 -20.24 1.28
N GLY A 172 -10.07 -19.24 2.14
CA GLY A 172 -9.91 -17.86 1.73
C GLY A 172 -8.66 -17.63 0.90
N ALA A 173 -7.52 -18.23 1.26
CA ALA A 173 -6.29 -18.12 0.49
C ALA A 173 -6.42 -18.73 -0.93
N ALA A 174 -7.10 -19.88 -1.05
CA ALA A 174 -7.37 -20.50 -2.35
C ALA A 174 -8.29 -19.61 -3.21
N GLU A 175 -9.39 -19.11 -2.64
CA GLU A 175 -10.31 -18.19 -3.32
C GLU A 175 -9.61 -16.90 -3.77
N ALA A 176 -8.84 -16.28 -2.87
CA ALA A 176 -8.10 -15.05 -3.14
C ALA A 176 -7.09 -15.22 -4.28
N CYS A 177 -6.37 -16.35 -4.30
CA CYS A 177 -5.45 -16.68 -5.38
C CYS A 177 -6.17 -16.79 -6.73
N ASP A 178 -7.35 -17.44 -6.76
CA ASP A 178 -8.16 -17.54 -7.98
C ASP A 178 -8.72 -16.18 -8.43
N VAL A 179 -9.06 -15.29 -7.50
CA VAL A 179 -9.47 -13.91 -7.82
C VAL A 179 -8.31 -13.14 -8.45
N VAL A 180 -7.13 -13.14 -7.83
CA VAL A 180 -5.95 -12.43 -8.35
C VAL A 180 -5.58 -12.93 -9.75
N ARG A 181 -5.60 -14.25 -9.99
CA ARG A 181 -5.33 -14.80 -11.34
C ARG A 181 -6.34 -14.37 -12.41
N ARG A 182 -7.59 -14.06 -12.02
CA ARG A 182 -8.59 -13.55 -12.97
C ARG A 182 -8.41 -12.06 -13.27
N LEU A 183 -7.88 -11.32 -12.30
CA LEU A 183 -7.57 -9.89 -12.42
C LEU A 183 -6.26 -9.65 -13.19
N ASP A 184 -5.30 -10.56 -13.06
CA ASP A 184 -4.03 -10.53 -13.81
C ASP A 184 -4.26 -10.95 -15.27
N PHE A 185 -4.52 -9.96 -16.12
CA PHE A 185 -4.73 -10.13 -17.56
C PHE A 185 -3.54 -9.61 -18.37
N PRO A 186 -3.30 -10.14 -19.58
CA PRO A 186 -2.24 -9.62 -20.44
C PRO A 186 -2.59 -8.21 -20.93
N PRO A 187 -1.64 -7.25 -20.90
CA PRO A 187 -1.85 -5.92 -21.47
C PRO A 187 -1.89 -5.99 -23.01
N SER A 188 -2.60 -5.04 -23.64
CA SER A 188 -2.60 -4.90 -25.10
C SER A 188 -1.23 -4.50 -25.62
N GLN A 189 -0.73 -5.18 -26.66
CA GLN A 189 0.54 -4.84 -27.32
C GLN A 189 0.40 -3.77 -28.40
N SER A 190 -0.83 -3.38 -28.74
CA SER A 190 -1.14 -2.37 -29.75
C SER A 190 -1.99 -1.25 -29.16
N ALA A 191 -1.70 -0.02 -29.57
CA ALA A 191 -2.63 1.08 -29.35
C ALA A 191 -3.93 0.80 -30.11
N PHE A 192 -5.08 1.04 -29.46
CA PHE A 192 -6.39 0.75 -30.05
C PHE A 192 -6.56 1.44 -31.41
N ASP A 193 -6.24 2.73 -31.50
CA ASP A 193 -6.37 3.50 -32.74
C ASP A 193 -5.37 3.06 -33.81
N ALA A 194 -4.20 2.55 -33.43
CA ALA A 194 -3.22 2.03 -34.37
C ALA A 194 -3.71 0.77 -35.10
N ALA A 195 -4.65 0.02 -34.51
CA ALA A 195 -5.27 -1.13 -35.17
C ALA A 195 -6.21 -0.72 -36.33
N PHE A 196 -6.61 0.56 -36.41
CA PHE A 196 -7.47 1.12 -37.44
C PHE A 196 -6.75 2.07 -38.39
N ALA A 197 -5.47 2.36 -38.14
CA ALA A 197 -4.61 3.07 -39.08
C ALA A 197 -4.24 2.09 -40.21
N SER A 198 -5.11 1.98 -41.21
CA SER A 198 -4.74 1.42 -42.52
C SER A 198 -3.77 2.36 -43.24
N ASP A 199 -2.73 1.79 -43.84
CA ASP A 199 -1.71 2.46 -44.67
C ASP A 199 -2.28 3.39 -45.75
#